data_AF-A0A0G0KSW0-F1
#
_entry.id   AF-A0A0G0KSW0-F1
#
_cell.length_a   1.000
_cell.length_b   1.000
_cell.length_c   1.000
_cell.angle_alpha   90.00
_cell.angle_beta   90.00
_cell.angle_gamma   90.00
#
_symmetry.space_group_name_H-M   'P 1'
#
loop_
_entity.id
_entity.type
_entity.pdbx_description
1 polymer ?
#
loop_
_entity_poly.entity_id
_entity_poly.type
_entity_poly.pdbx_seq_one_letter_code
_entity_poly.pdbx_strand_id
1 'polypeptide(L)'
;MRHGLHLLTSLRATTTHHQRRNIMATNDVTFRPKSSWQKPDCINNSAEHQCHNESTLEAVLGNSLVRCCDDEVCKARAAEIARLTETAV
;
A
#
# COMPACT_ATOMS: atom_id res chain seq x y z
N MET A 1 -63.28 -0.79 -24.40
CA MET A 1 -61.89 -0.87 -23.91
C MET A 1 -60.98 -0.10 -24.87
N ARG A 2 -60.62 1.14 -24.56
CA ARG A 2 -59.61 1.93 -25.28
C ARG A 2 -58.95 2.87 -24.28
N HIS A 3 -57.75 2.54 -23.83
CA HIS A 3 -56.85 3.49 -23.18
C HIS A 3 -55.62 3.60 -24.06
N GLY A 4 -55.54 4.72 -24.76
CA GLY A 4 -54.30 5.21 -25.36
C GLY A 4 -53.80 6.36 -24.50
N LEU A 5 -52.59 6.22 -23.97
CA LEU A 5 -51.73 7.34 -23.61
C LEU A 5 -50.29 6.81 -23.55
N HIS A 6 -49.57 6.88 -24.68
CA HIS A 6 -48.13 6.69 -24.71
C HIS A 6 -47.48 7.96 -24.17
N LEU A 7 -47.00 7.90 -22.94
CA LEU A 7 -46.16 8.95 -22.37
C LEU A 7 -44.72 8.78 -22.85
N LEU A 8 -44.22 9.89 -23.37
CA LEU A 8 -42.86 10.18 -23.81
C LEU A 8 -41.84 10.04 -22.67
N THR A 9 -40.57 10.16 -23.07
CA THR A 9 -39.36 10.37 -22.27
C THR A 9 -38.72 9.08 -21.77
N SER A 10 -37.42 8.85 -21.88
CA SER A 10 -36.32 9.80 -21.98
C SER A 10 -35.10 9.06 -22.53
N LEU A 11 -34.37 9.68 -23.46
CA LEU A 11 -33.00 9.31 -23.73
C LEU A 11 -32.21 9.39 -22.41
N ARG A 12 -31.64 8.27 -21.96
CA ARG A 12 -30.51 8.32 -21.03
C ARG A 12 -29.31 7.64 -21.67
N ALA A 13 -28.41 8.54 -22.03
CA ALA A 13 -27.04 8.37 -22.45
C ALA A 13 -26.41 7.03 -22.06
N THR A 14 -25.88 6.37 -23.08
CA THR A 14 -24.74 5.47 -22.98
C THR A 14 -23.58 6.20 -22.32
N THR A 15 -23.38 5.99 -21.03
CA THR A 15 -22.08 6.21 -20.39
C THR A 15 -21.55 4.86 -19.96
N THR A 16 -21.07 4.11 -20.95
CA THR A 16 -20.03 3.10 -20.71
C THR A 16 -18.82 3.88 -20.19
N HIS A 17 -18.73 4.04 -18.87
CA HIS A 17 -17.52 4.51 -18.21
C HIS A 17 -16.44 3.47 -18.49
N HIS A 18 -15.75 3.65 -19.61
CA HIS A 18 -14.49 3.00 -19.88
C HIS A 18 -13.52 3.55 -18.84
N GLN A 19 -13.44 2.88 -17.69
CA GLN A 19 -12.36 3.06 -16.73
C GLN A 19 -11.06 2.77 -17.48
N ARG A 20 -10.47 3.80 -18.08
CA ARG A 20 -9.05 3.84 -18.34
C ARG A 20 -8.39 3.81 -16.96
N ARG A 21 -8.14 2.60 -16.46
CA ARG A 21 -7.18 2.37 -15.39
C ARG A 21 -5.84 2.85 -15.95
N ASN A 22 -5.50 4.10 -15.67
CA ASN A 22 -4.14 4.54 -15.78
C ASN A 22 -3.36 3.67 -14.80
N ILE A 23 -2.64 2.70 -15.34
CA ILE A 23 -1.66 1.90 -14.60
C ILE A 23 -0.52 2.87 -14.27
N MET A 24 -0.72 3.71 -13.25
CA MET A 24 0.39 4.23 -12.50
C MET A 24 0.82 3.07 -11.62
N ALA A 25 2.01 2.52 -11.86
CA ALA A 25 2.61 1.53 -10.98
C ALA A 25 2.46 2.05 -9.56
N THR A 26 1.63 1.38 -8.75
CA THR A 26 1.56 1.71 -7.33
C THR A 26 2.91 1.30 -6.78
N ASN A 27 3.67 2.30 -6.34
CA ASN A 27 4.91 2.13 -5.58
C ASN A 27 4.53 1.56 -4.20
N ASP A 28 3.93 0.37 -4.20
CA ASP A 28 3.47 -0.31 -3.01
C ASP A 28 4.67 -0.95 -2.33
N VAL A 29 4.76 -0.72 -1.02
CA VAL A 29 5.76 -1.36 -0.18
C VAL A 29 5.48 -2.86 -0.17
N THR A 30 6.50 -3.65 -0.48
CA THR A 30 6.43 -5.10 -0.37
C THR A 30 7.17 -5.56 0.88
N PHE A 31 6.69 -6.62 1.53
CA PHE A 31 7.40 -7.24 2.64
C PHE A 31 7.99 -8.57 2.20
N ARG A 32 9.25 -8.81 2.55
CA ARG A 32 9.94 -10.07 2.28
C ARG A 32 10.84 -10.45 3.45
N PRO A 33 11.38 -11.68 3.52
CA PRO A 33 12.39 -12.03 4.51
C PRO A 33 13.56 -11.05 4.47
N LYS A 34 14.05 -10.64 5.64
CA LYS A 34 15.10 -9.62 5.71
C LYS A 34 16.38 -10.09 5.04
N SER A 35 17.14 -9.14 4.51
CA SER A 35 18.46 -9.44 3.98
C SER A 35 19.42 -9.89 5.11
N SER A 36 20.29 -10.86 4.81
CA SER A 36 21.19 -11.45 5.83
C SER A 36 22.19 -10.46 6.42
N TRP A 37 22.56 -9.42 5.68
CA TRP A 37 23.47 -8.35 6.11
C TRP A 37 22.82 -7.32 7.03
N GLN A 38 21.48 -7.30 7.14
CA GLN A 38 20.79 -6.40 8.06
C GLN A 38 20.88 -6.90 9.50
N LYS A 39 20.94 -5.94 10.43
CA LYS A 39 20.97 -6.20 11.87
C LYS A 39 19.76 -7.03 12.35
N PRO A 40 19.91 -7.81 13.43
CA PRO A 40 18.84 -8.68 13.93
C PRO A 40 17.79 -7.95 14.78
N ASP A 41 18.05 -6.74 15.26
CA ASP A 41 17.07 -5.98 16.05
C ASP A 41 15.90 -5.50 15.17
N CYS A 42 14.73 -5.26 15.76
CA CYS A 42 13.59 -4.63 15.07
C CYS A 42 13.81 -3.11 14.91
N ILE A 43 13.24 -2.51 13.85
CA ILE A 43 13.34 -1.05 13.62
C ILE A 43 12.72 -0.23 14.74
N ASN A 44 11.70 -0.80 15.38
CA ASN A 44 11.02 -0.22 16.53
C ASN A 44 11.67 -0.62 17.86
N ASN A 45 12.95 -0.99 17.88
CA ASN A 45 13.72 -1.11 19.11
C ASN A 45 14.49 0.21 19.34
N SER A 46 13.77 1.23 19.82
CA SER A 46 14.30 2.57 20.10
C SER A 46 14.02 3.02 21.53
N ALA A 47 14.44 4.23 21.88
CA ALA A 47 14.09 4.84 23.16
C ALA A 47 12.58 5.19 23.25
N GLU A 48 11.90 5.41 22.11
CA GLU A 48 10.48 5.79 22.09
C GLU A 48 9.53 4.59 22.01
N HIS A 49 9.97 3.49 21.42
CA HIS A 49 9.20 2.24 21.34
C HIS A 49 10.13 1.06 21.59
N GLN A 50 9.73 0.14 22.46
CA GLN A 50 10.55 -1.03 22.82
C GLN A 50 9.97 -2.30 22.21
N CYS A 51 10.25 -2.51 20.92
CA CYS A 51 9.99 -3.79 20.27
C CYS A 51 11.13 -4.76 20.62
N HIS A 52 10.83 -5.80 21.40
CA HIS A 52 11.79 -6.84 21.79
C HIS A 52 11.86 -8.02 20.80
N ASN A 53 11.07 -7.99 19.73
CA ASN A 53 11.08 -9.06 18.73
C ASN A 53 12.31 -8.95 17.83
N GLU A 54 12.82 -10.11 17.39
CA GLU A 54 13.84 -10.17 16.35
C GLU A 54 13.26 -9.65 15.02
N SER A 55 14.07 -8.94 14.24
CA SER A 55 13.72 -8.61 12.87
C SER A 55 13.87 -9.83 11.98
N THR A 56 12.79 -10.17 11.29
CA THR A 56 12.70 -11.32 10.37
C THR A 56 12.30 -10.90 8.96
N LEU A 57 11.72 -9.71 8.81
CA LEU A 57 11.20 -9.16 7.55
C LEU A 57 11.91 -7.85 7.19
N GLU A 58 11.76 -7.42 5.94
CA GLU A 58 12.09 -6.08 5.48
C GLU A 58 10.99 -5.53 4.56
N ALA A 59 10.64 -4.27 4.77
CA ALA A 59 9.84 -3.46 3.86
C ALA A 59 10.72 -2.96 2.71
N VAL A 60 10.28 -3.18 1.49
CA VAL A 60 11.02 -2.87 0.25
C VAL A 60 10.20 -1.92 -0.60
N LEU A 61 10.79 -0.78 -0.95
CA LEU A 61 10.28 0.12 -1.95
C LEU A 61 11.44 0.78 -2.71
N GLY A 62 11.53 0.53 -4.02
CA GLY A 62 12.66 1.02 -4.82
C GLY A 62 13.99 0.53 -4.25
N ASN A 63 14.85 1.48 -3.86
CA ASN A 63 16.14 1.19 -3.22
C ASN A 63 16.07 1.22 -1.68
N SER A 64 14.91 1.54 -1.13
CA SER A 64 14.69 1.60 0.31
C SER A 64 14.40 0.20 0.88
N LEU A 65 15.24 -0.25 1.81
CA LEU A 65 15.13 -1.53 2.50
C LEU A 65 15.10 -1.29 4.01
N VAL A 66 13.94 -1.51 4.64
CA VAL A 66 13.73 -1.23 6.07
C VAL A 66 13.35 -2.50 6.82
N ARG A 67 14.27 -3.00 7.65
CA ARG A 67 14.09 -4.20 8.49
C ARG A 67 12.92 -4.03 9.48
N CYS A 68 12.15 -5.08 9.77
CA CYS A 68 11.16 -5.12 10.85
C CYS A 68 10.91 -6.56 11.34
N CYS A 69 10.14 -6.71 12.41
CA CYS A 69 9.53 -8.00 12.78
C CYS A 69 8.15 -8.14 12.12
N ASP A 70 7.45 -9.26 12.37
CA ASP A 70 6.11 -9.54 11.81
C ASP A 70 4.96 -8.85 12.57
N ASP A 71 5.27 -8.01 13.56
CA ASP A 71 4.27 -7.20 14.24
C ASP A 71 3.72 -6.09 13.32
N GLU A 72 2.39 -5.94 13.29
CA GLU A 72 1.71 -5.00 12.39
C GLU A 72 2.12 -3.53 12.62
N VAL A 73 2.40 -3.12 13.86
CA VAL A 73 2.88 -1.76 14.17
C VAL A 73 4.28 -1.56 13.58
N CYS A 74 5.13 -2.59 13.67
CA CYS A 74 6.48 -2.57 13.11
C CYS A 74 6.46 -2.57 11.58
N LYS A 75 5.56 -3.34 10.96
CA LYS A 75 5.35 -3.35 9.51
C LYS A 75 4.85 -2.00 9.01
N ALA A 76 3.84 -1.42 9.66
CA ALA A 76 3.31 -0.10 9.31
C ALA A 76 4.41 0.98 9.35
N ARG A 77 5.22 0.98 10.41
CA ARG A 77 6.34 1.92 10.57
C ARG A 77 7.44 1.69 9.55
N ALA A 78 7.82 0.45 9.27
CA ALA A 78 8.82 0.13 8.25
C ALA A 78 8.37 0.60 6.86
N ALA A 79 7.09 0.39 6.53
CA ALA A 79 6.53 0.86 5.27
C ALA A 79 6.51 2.40 5.16
N GLU A 80 6.22 3.11 6.25
CA GLU A 80 6.30 4.57 6.30
C GLU A 80 7.73 5.05 6.03
N ILE A 81 8.73 4.49 6.71
CA ILE A 81 10.14 4.87 6.53
C ILE A 81 10.60 4.56 5.10
N ALA A 82 10.22 3.41 4.54
CA ALA A 82 10.58 3.05 3.17
C ALA A 82 10.02 4.06 2.15
N ARG A 83 8.77 4.50 2.33
CA ARG A 83 8.17 5.56 1.50
C ARG A 83 8.89 6.89 1.61
N LEU A 84 9.22 7.31 2.83
CA LEU A 84 9.91 8.59 3.06
C LEU A 84 11.34 8.57 2.48
N THR A 85 12.04 7.45 2.61
CA THR A 85 13.43 7.32 2.15
C THR A 85 13.50 7.28 0.62
N GLU A 86 12.58 6.59 -0.05
CA GLU A 86 12.56 6.52 -1.52
C GLU A 86 12.33 7.89 -2.15
N THR A 87 11.48 8.73 -1.56
CA THR A 87 11.22 10.09 -2.06
C THR A 87 12.37 11.07 -1.85
N ALA A 88 13.38 10.71 -1.06
CA ALA A 88 14.52 11.55 -0.73
C ALA A 88 15.73 11.35 -1.68
N VAL A 89 15.61 10.45 -2.66
CA VAL A 89 16.64 10.11 -3.67
C VAL A 89 16.26 10.73 -5.02
#